data_AF-A0A222P180-F1
#
_entry.id   AF-A0A222P180-F1
#
_cell.length_a   1.000
_cell.length_b   1.000
_cell.length_c   1.000
_cell.angle_alpha   90.00
_cell.angle_beta   90.00
_cell.angle_gamma   90.00
#
_symmetry.space_group_name_H-M   'P 1'
#
loop_
_entity.id
_entity.type
_entity.pdbx_description
1 polymer ?
#
loop_
_entity_poly.entity_id
_entity_poly.type
_entity_poly.pdbx_seq_one_letter_code
_entity_poly.pdbx_strand_id
1 'polypeptide(L)'
;MDDEQEYIEIQLPSPAYAPLFGSLNYIEAEKIKFNIKEFLKDHKQELIFIDGTSPLLLAHSDLFENKKVFYAEKKLNNDTVEVTPYFFVPNALTPPTYYFILDTSSSMEEEERLPTVRKSVIKFAEALFQFQPNAIINITQFVDNTKKVGSYRKEDFDELCMEVYCLKADGMTNLFTTALEQLERLKESTQHNNI
;
A
#
# COMPACT_ATOMS: atom_id res chain seq x y z
N MET A 1 -28.39 0.32 20.44
CA MET A 1 -28.34 1.79 20.41
C MET A 1 -29.58 2.29 21.10
N ASP A 2 -29.47 3.29 21.97
CA ASP A 2 -30.62 3.91 22.62
C ASP A 2 -31.59 4.43 21.55
N ASP A 3 -32.89 4.17 21.73
CA ASP A 3 -33.94 4.52 20.75
C ASP A 3 -34.07 6.06 20.51
N GLU A 4 -33.37 6.87 21.30
CA GLU A 4 -33.48 8.33 21.32
C GLU A 4 -32.36 9.08 20.58
N GLN A 5 -31.25 8.44 20.18
CA GLN A 5 -30.20 9.13 19.42
C GLN A 5 -30.52 9.20 17.92
N GLU A 6 -31.30 10.20 17.55
CA GLU A 6 -31.61 10.51 16.15
C GLU A 6 -30.43 11.16 15.40
N TYR A 7 -29.52 11.81 16.11
CA TYR A 7 -28.42 12.59 15.54
C TYR A 7 -27.05 12.15 16.07
N ILE A 8 -26.05 12.05 15.17
CA ILE A 8 -24.63 12.08 15.54
C ILE A 8 -24.19 13.53 15.51
N GLU A 9 -23.61 14.00 16.61
CA GLU A 9 -22.93 15.28 16.67
C GLU A 9 -21.41 15.06 16.66
N ILE A 10 -20.73 15.61 15.65
CA ILE A 10 -19.27 15.65 15.59
C ILE A 10 -18.85 17.11 15.78
N GLN A 11 -18.13 17.36 16.88
CA GLN A 11 -17.58 18.68 17.16
C GLN A 11 -16.46 19.00 16.18
N LEU A 12 -16.51 20.15 15.51
CA LEU A 12 -15.41 20.60 14.69
C LEU A 12 -14.24 21.07 15.58
N PRO A 13 -12.97 20.78 15.22
CA PRO A 13 -11.81 21.22 16.00
C PRO A 13 -11.70 22.75 16.13
N SER A 14 -12.26 23.49 15.17
CA SER A 14 -12.33 24.96 15.19
C SER A 14 -13.43 25.44 14.22
N PRO A 15 -14.06 26.60 14.47
CA PRO A 15 -15.06 27.19 13.58
C PRO A 15 -14.54 27.44 12.15
N ALA A 16 -13.22 27.61 12.00
CA ALA A 16 -12.57 27.80 10.70
C ALA A 16 -12.70 26.60 9.75
N TYR A 17 -13.03 25.41 10.26
CA TYR A 17 -13.24 24.21 9.45
C TYR A 17 -14.66 24.11 8.87
N ALA A 18 -15.62 24.89 9.38
CA ALA A 18 -17.02 24.83 8.93
C ALA A 18 -17.20 25.08 7.41
N PRO A 19 -16.48 26.03 6.77
CA PRO A 19 -16.60 26.24 5.32
C PRO A 19 -16.17 25.04 4.46
N LEU A 20 -15.24 24.20 4.95
CA LEU A 20 -14.76 23.02 4.22
C LEU A 20 -15.83 21.95 4.06
N PHE A 21 -16.79 21.95 4.98
CA PHE A 21 -17.90 21.02 5.01
C PHE A 21 -19.18 21.68 4.51
N GLY A 22 -19.15 22.92 4.00
CA GLY A 22 -20.34 23.69 3.63
C GLY A 22 -21.18 23.07 2.51
N SER A 23 -20.65 22.05 1.81
CA SER A 23 -21.40 21.20 0.87
C SER A 23 -22.25 20.12 1.55
N LEU A 24 -21.97 19.82 2.82
CA LEU A 24 -22.79 18.98 3.67
C LEU A 24 -23.93 19.84 4.21
N ASN A 25 -25.18 19.48 3.93
CA ASN A 25 -26.38 20.13 4.47
C ASN A 25 -26.58 19.91 5.99
N TYR A 26 -25.50 19.57 6.71
CA TYR A 26 -25.50 18.98 8.04
C TYR A 26 -24.68 19.81 9.05
N ILE A 27 -24.38 21.09 8.78
CA ILE A 27 -23.62 21.95 9.71
C ILE A 27 -24.55 22.88 10.49
N GLU A 28 -24.50 22.79 11.81
CA GLU A 28 -25.08 23.77 12.72
C GLU A 28 -23.94 24.37 13.58
N ALA A 29 -23.64 25.65 13.36
CA ALA A 29 -22.91 26.54 14.29
C ALA A 29 -21.72 25.92 15.05
N GLU A 30 -20.79 25.25 14.34
CA GLU A 30 -19.54 24.60 14.84
C GLU A 30 -19.61 23.07 15.06
N LYS A 31 -20.73 22.43 14.74
CA LYS A 31 -20.88 20.98 14.77
C LYS A 31 -21.39 20.44 13.45
N ILE A 32 -20.94 19.23 13.10
CA ILE A 32 -21.60 18.41 12.08
C ILE A 32 -22.70 17.63 12.82
N LYS A 33 -23.95 17.87 12.46
CA LYS A 33 -25.12 17.20 13.01
C LYS A 33 -25.75 16.32 11.93
N PHE A 34 -25.56 15.02 12.04
CA PHE A 34 -25.98 14.04 11.05
C PHE A 34 -27.17 13.25 11.56
N ASN A 35 -28.33 13.36 10.89
CA ASN A 35 -29.51 12.55 11.21
C ASN A 35 -29.32 11.13 10.65
N ILE A 36 -28.91 10.19 11.51
CA ILE A 36 -28.74 8.80 11.10
C ILE A 36 -30.08 8.20 10.67
N LYS A 37 -31.17 8.48 11.39
CA LYS A 37 -32.48 7.87 11.12
C LYS A 37 -33.01 8.27 9.74
N GLU A 38 -32.82 9.52 9.34
CA GLU A 38 -33.18 10.01 8.01
C GLU A 38 -32.27 9.43 6.92
N PHE A 39 -30.96 9.41 7.16
CA PHE A 39 -30.01 8.78 6.24
C PHE A 39 -30.35 7.30 5.97
N LEU A 40 -30.67 6.54 7.03
CA LEU A 40 -31.05 5.13 6.92
C LEU A 40 -32.39 4.90 6.21
N LYS A 41 -33.30 5.88 6.16
CA LYS A 41 -34.56 5.76 5.39
C LYS A 41 -34.31 5.75 3.89
N ASP A 42 -33.36 6.56 3.44
CA ASP A 42 -33.04 6.74 2.02
C ASP A 42 -31.98 5.73 1.53
N HIS A 43 -31.20 5.16 2.45
CA HIS A 43 -30.15 4.17 2.16
C HIS A 43 -30.53 2.80 2.71
N LYS A 44 -31.51 2.15 2.07
CA LYS A 44 -32.06 0.83 2.43
C LYS A 44 -31.09 -0.36 2.20
N GLN A 45 -29.83 -0.09 1.88
CA GLN A 45 -28.84 -1.15 1.68
C GLN A 45 -28.52 -1.81 3.03
N GLU A 46 -28.27 -3.11 3.03
CA GLU A 46 -27.91 -3.84 4.24
C GLU A 46 -26.56 -3.30 4.77
N LEU A 47 -26.57 -2.71 5.96
CA LEU A 47 -25.38 -2.17 6.59
C LEU A 47 -24.79 -3.21 7.53
N ILE A 48 -23.48 -3.46 7.39
CA ILE A 48 -22.77 -4.35 8.30
C ILE A 48 -22.24 -3.53 9.46
N PHE A 49 -22.63 -3.92 10.68
CA PHE A 49 -22.11 -3.35 11.91
C PHE A 49 -20.82 -4.08 12.30
N ILE A 50 -19.70 -3.35 12.30
CA ILE A 50 -18.43 -3.87 12.82
C ILE A 50 -18.25 -3.31 14.22
N ASP A 51 -18.53 -4.15 15.21
CA ASP A 51 -18.35 -3.81 16.62
C ASP A 51 -16.86 -3.80 16.97
N GLY A 52 -16.37 -2.70 17.54
CA GLY A 52 -14.97 -2.48 17.89
C GLY A 52 -14.86 -1.40 18.97
N THR A 53 -13.71 -1.35 19.67
CA THR A 53 -13.44 -0.45 20.82
C THR A 53 -13.34 1.05 20.47
N SER A 54 -14.09 1.53 19.48
CA SER A 54 -14.06 2.85 18.84
C SER A 54 -12.92 3.03 17.82
N PRO A 55 -13.16 3.66 16.65
CA PRO A 55 -14.42 4.26 16.18
C PRO A 55 -15.39 3.25 15.54
N LEU A 56 -16.68 3.58 15.60
CA LEU A 56 -17.76 2.86 14.90
C LEU A 56 -17.51 2.86 13.39
N LEU A 57 -17.49 1.68 12.76
CA LEU A 57 -17.42 1.55 11.31
C LEU A 57 -18.74 0.99 10.77
N LEU A 58 -19.44 1.79 9.98
CA LEU A 58 -20.58 1.36 9.17
C LEU A 58 -20.11 1.21 7.73
N ALA A 59 -20.23 0.02 7.17
CA ALA A 59 -19.88 -0.26 5.78
C ALA A 59 -21.10 -0.78 5.02
N HIS A 60 -21.26 -0.32 3.78
CA HIS A 60 -22.27 -0.86 2.88
C HIS A 60 -21.90 -2.30 2.48
N SER A 61 -22.89 -3.20 2.47
CA SER A 61 -22.73 -4.62 2.09
C SER A 61 -22.20 -4.82 0.67
N ASP A 62 -22.56 -3.94 -0.27
CA ASP A 62 -22.12 -3.97 -1.67
C ASP A 62 -20.59 -3.79 -1.85
N LEU A 63 -19.91 -3.16 -0.88
CA LEU A 63 -18.45 -3.09 -0.82
C LEU A 63 -17.79 -4.48 -0.65
N PHE A 64 -18.55 -5.45 -0.14
CA PHE A 64 -18.11 -6.83 0.06
C PHE A 64 -18.58 -7.76 -1.06
N GLU A 65 -19.70 -7.47 -1.73
CA GLU A 65 -20.25 -8.33 -2.80
C GLU A 65 -19.27 -8.56 -3.97
N ASN A 66 -18.43 -7.56 -4.27
CA ASN A 66 -17.42 -7.65 -5.34
C ASN A 66 -16.01 -8.05 -4.88
N LYS A 67 -15.79 -8.21 -3.56
CA LYS A 67 -14.49 -8.61 -3.01
C LYS A 67 -14.59 -10.04 -2.51
N LYS A 68 -13.86 -10.96 -3.16
CA LYS A 68 -13.64 -12.32 -2.64
C LYS A 68 -12.78 -12.25 -1.36
N VAL A 69 -13.38 -11.82 -0.26
CA VAL A 69 -12.78 -11.97 1.07
C VAL A 69 -13.06 -13.40 1.48
N PHE A 70 -12.01 -14.20 1.65
CA PHE A 70 -12.16 -15.57 2.10
C PHE A 70 -12.13 -15.54 3.63
N TYR A 71 -13.10 -16.18 4.25
CA TYR A 71 -13.14 -16.30 5.70
C TYR A 71 -12.89 -17.75 6.08
N ALA A 72 -12.03 -17.96 7.08
CA ALA A 72 -11.98 -19.25 7.74
C ALA A 72 -12.92 -19.21 8.93
N GLU A 73 -13.86 -20.16 8.96
CA GLU A 73 -14.79 -20.33 10.06
C GLU A 73 -14.30 -21.45 10.97
N LYS A 74 -14.29 -21.18 12.28
CA LYS A 74 -14.07 -22.19 13.31
C LYS A 74 -15.24 -22.17 14.27
N LYS A 75 -16.01 -23.27 14.31
CA LYS A 75 -17.10 -23.42 15.28
C LYS A 75 -16.52 -23.50 16.69
N LEU A 76 -16.92 -22.57 17.55
CA LEU A 76 -16.56 -22.59 18.96
C LEU A 76 -17.62 -23.35 19.79
N ASN A 77 -18.89 -23.25 19.39
CA ASN A 77 -20.02 -24.00 19.94
C ASN A 77 -21.22 -23.95 18.95
N ASN A 78 -22.41 -24.36 19.39
CA ASN A 78 -23.60 -24.45 18.51
C ASN A 78 -24.07 -23.10 17.97
N ASP A 79 -23.86 -22.01 18.72
CA ASP A 79 -24.40 -20.68 18.40
C ASP A 79 -23.30 -19.64 18.13
N THR A 80 -22.02 -20.02 18.17
CA THR A 80 -20.88 -19.11 18.03
C THR A 80 -19.85 -19.67 17.06
N VAL A 81 -19.54 -18.86 16.06
CA VAL A 81 -18.49 -19.12 15.06
C VAL A 81 -17.44 -18.03 15.17
N GLU A 82 -16.18 -18.44 15.30
CA GLU A 82 -15.04 -17.56 15.16
C GLU A 82 -14.75 -17.39 13.67
N VAL A 83 -14.83 -16.15 13.18
CA VAL A 83 -14.58 -15.80 11.78
C VAL A 83 -13.25 -15.06 11.69
N THR A 84 -12.26 -15.67 11.05
CA THR A 84 -10.98 -14.98 10.77
C THR A 84 -10.97 -14.52 9.31
N PRO A 85 -10.83 -13.21 9.03
CA PRO A 85 -10.65 -12.74 7.66
C PRO A 85 -9.30 -13.21 7.13
N TYR A 86 -9.32 -14.01 6.06
CA TYR A 86 -8.13 -14.32 5.28
C TYR A 86 -8.12 -13.44 4.04
N PHE A 87 -7.14 -12.54 3.96
CA PHE A 87 -6.81 -11.95 2.68
C PHE A 87 -6.17 -13.05 1.84
N PHE A 88 -6.75 -13.34 0.67
CA PHE A 88 -6.08 -14.16 -0.33
C PHE A 88 -4.84 -13.40 -0.78
N VAL A 89 -3.71 -13.66 -0.15
CA VAL A 89 -2.40 -13.42 -0.76
C VAL A 89 -2.28 -14.55 -1.77
N PRO A 90 -2.35 -14.28 -3.09
CA PRO A 90 -2.16 -15.32 -4.08
C PRO A 90 -0.89 -16.05 -3.71
N ASN A 91 -0.98 -17.37 -3.56
CA ASN A 91 0.18 -18.20 -3.35
C ASN A 91 0.98 -18.04 -4.65
N ALA A 92 1.95 -17.13 -4.65
CA ALA A 92 2.71 -16.80 -5.84
C ALA A 92 3.42 -18.09 -6.23
N LEU A 93 2.91 -18.75 -7.27
CA LEU A 93 3.40 -20.04 -7.78
C LEU A 93 4.88 -19.99 -8.18
N THR A 94 5.47 -18.80 -8.15
CA THR A 94 6.89 -18.51 -8.32
C THR A 94 7.29 -17.39 -7.37
N PRO A 95 8.45 -17.47 -6.71
CA PRO A 95 8.88 -16.38 -5.86
C PRO A 95 8.99 -15.08 -6.66
N PRO A 96 8.53 -13.94 -6.12
CA PRO A 96 8.47 -12.70 -6.84
C PRO A 96 9.88 -12.23 -7.26
N THR A 97 9.97 -11.75 -8.49
CA THR A 97 11.17 -11.08 -9.01
C THR A 97 10.94 -9.58 -8.93
N TYR A 98 11.77 -8.89 -8.16
CA TYR A 98 11.72 -7.44 -7.96
C TYR A 98 12.77 -6.75 -8.82
N TYR A 99 12.46 -5.54 -9.28
CA TYR A 99 13.32 -4.72 -10.11
C TYR A 99 13.56 -3.37 -9.43
N PHE A 100 14.79 -3.15 -8.97
CA PHE A 100 15.22 -1.88 -8.40
C PHE A 100 15.95 -1.11 -9.50
N ILE A 101 15.37 0.03 -9.88
CA ILE A 101 15.89 0.92 -10.92
C ILE A 101 16.41 2.17 -10.23
N LEU A 102 17.72 2.32 -10.15
CA LEU A 102 18.40 3.29 -9.29
C LEU A 102 18.99 4.43 -10.11
N ASP A 103 18.64 5.66 -9.78
CA ASP A 103 19.30 6.85 -10.33
C ASP A 103 20.69 6.96 -9.71
N THR A 104 21.72 6.98 -10.56
CA THR A 104 23.09 7.26 -10.14
C THR A 104 23.70 8.39 -10.96
N SER A 105 22.87 9.31 -11.47
CA SER A 105 23.33 10.49 -12.21
C SER A 105 24.18 11.42 -11.32
N SER A 106 24.94 12.34 -11.91
CA SER A 106 25.72 13.34 -11.15
C SER A 106 24.86 14.19 -10.17
N SER A 107 23.55 14.30 -10.39
CA SER A 107 22.62 14.95 -9.45
C SER A 107 22.49 14.23 -8.10
N MET A 108 22.99 13.00 -8.02
CA MET A 108 23.02 12.15 -6.83
C MET A 108 24.35 12.25 -6.06
N GLU A 109 25.34 12.98 -6.58
CA GLU A 109 26.65 13.17 -5.94
C GLU A 109 26.58 14.03 -4.66
N GLU A 110 25.47 14.78 -4.47
CA GLU A 110 25.21 15.50 -3.23
C GLU A 110 25.41 14.58 -2.01
N GLU A 111 26.09 15.11 -0.99
CA GLU A 111 26.72 14.38 0.12
C GLU A 111 25.81 13.34 0.79
N GLU A 112 24.49 13.56 0.78
CA GLU A 112 23.52 12.66 1.42
C GLU A 112 22.68 11.83 0.45
N ARG A 113 22.57 12.18 -0.84
CA ARG A 113 21.58 11.56 -1.74
C ARG A 113 21.92 10.12 -2.08
N LEU A 114 23.03 9.90 -2.77
CA LEU A 114 23.43 8.54 -3.15
C LEU A 114 23.72 7.65 -1.92
N PRO A 115 24.39 8.12 -0.84
CA PRO A 115 24.54 7.33 0.38
C PRO A 115 23.20 6.92 1.00
N THR A 116 22.19 7.80 0.99
CA THR A 116 20.84 7.46 1.48
C THR A 116 20.16 6.43 0.60
N VAL A 117 20.27 6.55 -0.73
CA VAL A 117 19.74 5.53 -1.65
C VAL A 117 20.37 4.17 -1.40
N ARG A 118 21.71 4.10 -1.29
CA ARG A 118 22.42 2.84 -0.99
C ARG A 118 21.90 2.20 0.30
N LYS A 119 21.78 2.99 1.37
CA LYS A 119 21.25 2.54 2.66
C LYS A 119 19.80 2.03 2.57
N SER A 120 18.95 2.75 1.84
CA SER A 120 17.54 2.39 1.66
C SER A 120 17.39 1.11 0.84
N VAL A 121 18.18 0.94 -0.22
CA VAL A 121 18.20 -0.27 -1.05
C VAL A 121 18.60 -1.49 -0.22
N ILE A 122 19.67 -1.39 0.56
CA ILE A 122 20.15 -2.50 1.42
C ILE A 122 19.09 -2.89 2.45
N LYS A 123 18.54 -1.91 3.19
CA LYS A 123 17.50 -2.16 4.19
C LYS A 123 16.24 -2.76 3.58
N PHE A 124 15.85 -2.28 2.40
CA PHE A 124 14.65 -2.80 1.75
C PHE A 124 14.86 -4.21 1.21
N ALA A 125 16.04 -4.50 0.63
CA ALA A 125 16.40 -5.85 0.22
C ALA A 125 16.42 -6.84 1.41
N GLU A 126 16.98 -6.43 2.54
CA GLU A 126 17.00 -7.24 3.77
C GLU A 126 15.57 -7.60 4.22
N ALA A 127 14.70 -6.59 4.38
CA ALA A 127 13.32 -6.79 4.78
C ALA A 127 12.55 -7.66 3.76
N LEU A 128 12.84 -7.48 2.48
CA LEU A 128 12.21 -8.23 1.41
C LEU A 128 12.62 -9.71 1.42
N PHE A 129 13.90 -10.03 1.66
CA PHE A 129 14.34 -11.42 1.82
C PHE A 129 13.90 -12.07 3.14
N GLN A 130 13.60 -11.28 4.17
CA GLN A 130 12.95 -11.79 5.38
C GLN A 130 11.49 -12.18 5.09
N PHE A 131 10.77 -11.34 4.34
CA PHE A 131 9.37 -11.59 3.98
C PHE A 131 9.21 -12.67 2.90
N GLN A 132 10.07 -12.69 1.89
CA GLN A 132 10.08 -13.63 0.76
C GLN A 132 11.50 -14.20 0.55
N PRO A 133 11.90 -15.24 1.30
CA PRO A 133 13.25 -15.80 1.26
C PRO A 133 13.70 -16.29 -0.13
N ASN A 134 12.73 -16.67 -0.97
CA ASN A 134 13.00 -17.22 -2.30
C ASN A 134 12.98 -16.15 -3.41
N ALA A 135 12.70 -14.88 -3.08
CA ALA A 135 12.62 -13.78 -4.03
C ALA A 135 13.94 -13.56 -4.78
N ILE A 136 13.86 -12.90 -5.94
CA ILE A 136 15.01 -12.46 -6.71
C ILE A 136 14.95 -10.93 -6.80
N ILE A 137 16.03 -10.24 -6.47
CA ILE A 137 16.15 -8.78 -6.62
C ILE A 137 17.10 -8.50 -7.77
N ASN A 138 16.60 -7.88 -8.84
CA ASN A 138 17.42 -7.36 -9.92
C ASN A 138 17.69 -5.87 -9.68
N ILE A 139 18.95 -5.47 -9.70
CA ILE A 139 19.35 -4.07 -9.55
C ILE A 139 19.87 -3.58 -10.91
N THR A 140 19.32 -2.46 -11.36
CA THR A 140 19.76 -1.72 -12.55
C THR A 140 20.02 -0.29 -12.13
N GLN A 141 21.18 0.24 -12.49
CA GLN A 141 21.45 1.67 -12.36
C GLN A 141 21.13 2.36 -13.69
N PHE A 142 20.74 3.64 -13.63
CA PHE A 142 20.62 4.47 -14.81
C PHE A 142 21.35 5.80 -14.62
N VAL A 143 22.08 6.16 -15.67
CA VAL A 143 22.78 7.43 -15.88
C VAL A 143 22.51 7.84 -17.33
N ASP A 144 23.54 8.08 -18.14
CA ASP A 144 23.42 8.24 -19.59
C ASP A 144 22.73 7.02 -20.25
N ASN A 145 22.98 5.82 -19.72
CA ASN A 145 22.38 4.56 -20.15
C ASN A 145 21.96 3.72 -18.94
N THR A 146 21.17 2.68 -19.17
CA THR A 146 20.88 1.66 -18.16
C THR A 146 22.01 0.63 -18.09
N LYS A 147 22.37 0.21 -16.88
CA LYS A 147 23.34 -0.86 -16.64
C LYS A 147 22.83 -1.79 -15.56
N LYS A 148 22.77 -3.08 -15.86
CA LYS A 148 22.49 -4.11 -14.86
C LYS A 148 23.67 -4.16 -13.87
N VAL A 149 23.34 -3.97 -12.59
CA VAL A 149 24.29 -4.13 -11.48
C VAL A 149 24.40 -5.61 -11.14
N GLY A 150 23.26 -6.27 -10.91
CA GLY A 150 23.22 -7.70 -10.62
C GLY A 150 21.83 -8.27 -10.42
N SER A 151 21.77 -9.55 -10.07
CA SER A 151 20.56 -10.31 -9.75
C SER A 151 20.85 -11.18 -8.55
N TYR A 152 20.14 -10.96 -7.46
CA TYR A 152 20.53 -11.46 -6.15
C TYR A 152 19.39 -12.24 -5.51
N ARG A 153 19.73 -13.36 -4.89
CA ARG A 153 18.89 -14.09 -3.93
C ARG A 153 19.35 -13.79 -2.51
N LYS A 154 18.66 -14.37 -1.53
CA LYS A 154 18.97 -14.18 -0.11
C LYS A 154 20.39 -14.62 0.24
N GLU A 155 20.87 -15.69 -0.37
CA GLU A 155 22.25 -16.19 -0.24
C GLU A 155 23.31 -15.22 -0.78
N ASP A 156 22.94 -14.32 -1.70
CA ASP A 156 23.82 -13.35 -2.34
C ASP A 156 23.76 -11.97 -1.65
N PHE A 157 23.18 -11.87 -0.46
CA PHE A 157 22.91 -10.58 0.19
C PHE A 157 24.18 -9.76 0.47
N ASP A 158 25.29 -10.42 0.83
CA ASP A 158 26.58 -9.75 1.03
C ASP A 158 27.14 -9.17 -0.28
N GLU A 159 26.97 -9.90 -1.40
CA GLU A 159 27.36 -9.43 -2.73
C GLU A 159 26.49 -8.22 -3.16
N LEU A 160 25.18 -8.30 -2.93
CA LEU A 160 24.26 -7.17 -3.15
C LEU A 160 24.73 -5.94 -2.39
N CYS A 161 25.07 -6.10 -1.10
CA CYS A 161 25.53 -4.98 -0.28
C CYS A 161 26.80 -4.34 -0.86
N MET A 162 27.79 -5.17 -1.20
CA MET A 162 29.05 -4.70 -1.79
C MET A 162 28.82 -3.91 -3.09
N GLU A 163 28.05 -4.48 -4.02
CA GLU A 163 27.77 -3.86 -5.32
C GLU A 163 26.98 -2.55 -5.17
N VAL A 164 25.99 -2.51 -4.27
CA VAL A 164 25.24 -1.28 -3.95
C VAL A 164 26.14 -0.23 -3.31
N TYR A 165 27.06 -0.62 -2.42
CA TYR A 165 28.05 0.31 -1.85
C TYR A 165 29.01 0.88 -2.91
N CYS A 166 29.32 0.12 -3.96
CA CYS A 166 30.22 0.51 -5.04
C CYS A 166 29.58 1.42 -6.11
N LEU A 167 28.25 1.61 -6.11
CA LEU A 167 27.58 2.54 -7.03
C LEU A 167 28.19 3.93 -6.93
N LYS A 168 28.42 4.63 -8.03
CA LYS A 168 28.95 6.00 -8.05
C LYS A 168 28.03 6.92 -8.82
N ALA A 169 28.01 8.19 -8.43
CA ALA A 169 27.28 9.22 -9.16
C ALA A 169 28.12 9.66 -10.35
N ASP A 170 27.60 9.53 -11.58
CA ASP A 170 28.22 10.02 -12.80
C ASP A 170 27.20 10.29 -13.91
N GLY A 171 27.61 11.06 -14.92
CA GLY A 171 26.81 11.29 -16.13
C GLY A 171 25.49 12.05 -15.93
N MET A 172 24.69 12.05 -16.98
CA MET A 172 23.39 12.73 -17.04
C MET A 172 22.25 11.78 -16.62
N THR A 173 21.09 12.35 -16.31
CA THR A 173 19.89 11.56 -15.98
C THR A 173 19.13 11.16 -17.25
N ASN A 174 19.08 9.87 -17.59
CA ASN A 174 18.28 9.36 -18.72
C ASN A 174 16.99 8.65 -18.27
N LEU A 175 16.15 9.35 -17.50
CA LEU A 175 14.95 8.76 -16.90
C LEU A 175 13.92 8.30 -17.94
N PHE A 176 13.66 9.12 -18.97
CA PHE A 176 12.62 8.83 -19.96
C PHE A 176 12.92 7.55 -20.74
N THR A 177 14.15 7.40 -21.25
CA THR A 177 14.58 6.20 -21.97
C THR A 177 14.59 4.99 -21.04
N THR A 178 15.09 5.15 -19.83
CA THR A 178 15.09 4.09 -18.81
C THR A 178 13.67 3.57 -18.54
N ALA A 179 12.71 4.48 -18.37
CA ALA A 179 11.32 4.12 -18.13
C ALA A 179 10.71 3.35 -19.32
N LEU A 180 10.97 3.79 -20.55
CA LEU A 180 10.53 3.08 -21.76
C LEU A 180 11.14 1.68 -21.87
N GLU A 181 12.44 1.54 -21.63
CA GLU A 181 13.13 0.24 -21.65
C GLU A 181 12.55 -0.73 -20.61
N GLN A 182 12.27 -0.25 -19.39
CA GLN A 182 11.65 -1.09 -18.37
C GLN A 182 10.20 -1.47 -18.71
N LEU A 183 9.43 -0.55 -19.31
CA LEU A 183 8.06 -0.84 -19.74
C LEU A 183 8.02 -1.89 -20.85
N GLU A 184 8.87 -1.77 -21.87
CA GLU A 184 8.96 -2.79 -22.93
C GLU A 184 9.39 -4.15 -22.37
N ARG A 185 10.38 -4.16 -21.46
CA ARG A 185 10.78 -5.39 -20.76
C ARG A 185 9.65 -6.01 -19.95
N LEU A 186 8.85 -5.21 -19.25
CA LEU A 186 7.72 -5.69 -18.46
C LEU A 186 6.57 -6.21 -19.33
N LYS A 187 6.35 -5.57 -20.49
CA LYS A 187 5.39 -6.00 -21.50
C LYS A 187 5.74 -7.37 -22.10
N GLU A 188 7.02 -7.67 -22.27
CA GLU A 188 7.51 -8.97 -22.76
C GLU A 188 7.68 -10.02 -21.65
N SER A 189 7.66 -9.61 -20.39
CA SER A 189 7.87 -10.50 -19.24
C SER A 189 6.70 -11.44 -19.05
N THR A 190 6.96 -12.73 -18.91
CA THR A 190 5.95 -13.73 -18.50
C THR A 190 5.68 -13.74 -16.99
N GLN A 191 6.39 -12.90 -16.22
CA GLN A 191 6.28 -12.79 -14.76
C GLN A 191 5.28 -11.68 -14.37
N HIS A 192 3.99 -11.90 -14.61
CA HIS A 192 2.92 -10.94 -14.31
C HIS A 192 2.42 -11.00 -12.85
N ASN A 193 3.28 -11.35 -11.89
CA ASN A 193 2.85 -11.64 -10.52
C ASN A 193 2.42 -10.40 -9.70
N ASN A 194 2.43 -9.19 -10.29
CA ASN A 194 2.13 -7.92 -9.61
C ASN A 194 1.20 -6.99 -10.43
N ILE A 195 0.25 -7.54 -11.20
CA ILE A 195 -0.86 -6.74 -11.78
C ILE A 195 -2.13 -6.99 -10.96
#